data_AF-A0A4R4EH10-F1
#
_entry.id   AF-A0A4R4EH10-F1
#
_cell.length_a   1.000
_cell.length_b   1.000
_cell.length_c   1.000
_cell.angle_alpha   90.00
_cell.angle_beta   90.00
_cell.angle_gamma   90.00
#
_symmetry.space_group_name_H-M   'P 1'
#
loop_
_entity.id
_entity.type
_entity.pdbx_description
1 polymer ?
#
loop_
_entity_poly.entity_id
_entity_poly.type
_entity_poly.pdbx_seq_one_letter_code
_entity_poly.pdbx_strand_id
1 'polypeptide(L)'
;MMRYVRYPNQEEWTDIFNRSPFKGFNFSSLDFIDKNVETTDIFDTPILNSNGLQLIQRVRSLNESYILLNFYYELGIPDETEQRKHKDLFINFEAHHYSIKEKFDYYTDVLYFNIFSCWETLGHILNIQYDLKMKRVDFKAIVRSLEKIDTEMFLKLNKIINDVEFKEANKYRHQITHNQLPNIPGLVRTLHKSGVETEKVQEYLCSKNAFKNINSIIELLKKSILIIRK
;
A
#
# COMPACT_ATOMS: atom_id res chain seq x y z
N MET A 1 10.28 30.37 -0.42
CA MET A 1 10.54 30.23 -1.87
C MET A 1 10.87 28.77 -2.12
N MET A 2 9.96 27.99 -2.72
CA MET A 2 10.20 26.56 -3.02
C MET A 2 11.40 26.46 -3.96
N ARG A 3 12.50 25.86 -3.51
CA ARG A 3 13.60 25.48 -4.41
C ARG A 3 13.11 24.35 -5.31
N TYR A 4 13.60 24.34 -6.54
CA TYR A 4 13.24 23.39 -7.59
C TYR A 4 13.20 21.95 -7.06
N VAL A 5 12.00 21.36 -7.06
CA VAL A 5 11.86 19.91 -6.90
C VAL A 5 12.30 19.29 -8.22
N ARG A 6 13.42 18.58 -8.17
CA ARG A 6 13.90 17.79 -9.30
C ARG A 6 13.11 16.47 -9.37
N TYR A 7 12.85 16.00 -10.58
CA TYR A 7 12.34 14.67 -10.87
C TYR A 7 13.46 13.77 -11.40
N PRO A 8 13.33 12.43 -11.31
CA PRO A 8 14.30 11.51 -11.90
C PRO A 8 14.41 11.77 -13.41
N ASN A 9 15.64 11.73 -13.93
CA ASN A 9 15.87 11.69 -15.36
C ASN A 9 15.59 10.27 -15.91
N GLN A 10 15.71 10.08 -17.22
CA GLN A 10 15.41 8.79 -17.86
C GLN A 10 16.32 7.65 -17.39
N GLU A 11 17.61 7.93 -17.15
CA GLU A 11 18.57 6.94 -16.67
C GLU A 11 18.23 6.48 -15.25
N GLU A 12 17.99 7.44 -14.35
CA GLU A 12 17.57 7.17 -12.96
C GLU A 12 16.24 6.43 -12.90
N TRP A 13 15.26 6.84 -13.71
CA TRP A 13 13.98 6.14 -13.80
C TRP A 13 14.18 4.68 -14.21
N THR A 14 15.01 4.45 -15.23
CA THR A 14 15.29 3.12 -15.76
C THR A 14 16.04 2.26 -14.74
N ASP A 15 17.02 2.83 -14.06
CA ASP A 15 17.78 2.15 -13.00
C ASP A 15 16.87 1.74 -11.83
N ILE A 16 16.07 2.67 -11.30
CA ILE A 16 15.14 2.39 -10.20
C ILE A 16 14.11 1.35 -10.62
N PHE A 17 13.56 1.45 -11.83
CA PHE A 17 12.66 0.41 -12.37
C PHE A 17 13.36 -0.96 -12.45
N ASN A 18 14.63 -0.99 -12.85
CA ASN A 18 15.41 -2.22 -12.94
C ASN A 18 15.82 -2.81 -11.58
N ARG A 19 15.64 -2.08 -10.48
CA ARG A 19 15.83 -2.54 -9.10
C ARG A 19 14.51 -2.68 -8.34
N SER A 20 13.39 -2.33 -8.97
CA SER A 20 12.06 -2.36 -8.38
C SER A 20 11.60 -3.80 -8.09
N PRO A 21 10.86 -4.02 -6.98
CA PRO A 21 10.24 -5.31 -6.67
C PRO A 21 9.22 -5.77 -7.73
N PHE A 22 8.78 -4.87 -8.62
CA PHE A 22 7.90 -5.19 -9.74
C PHE A 22 8.64 -5.68 -11.00
N LYS A 23 9.97 -5.61 -11.05
CA LYS A 23 10.72 -6.05 -12.22
C LYS A 23 10.45 -7.52 -12.49
N GLY A 24 10.02 -7.82 -13.71
CA GLY A 24 9.67 -9.18 -14.15
C GLY A 24 8.38 -9.73 -13.53
N PHE A 25 7.70 -8.98 -12.66
CA PHE A 25 6.41 -9.38 -12.12
C PHE A 25 5.30 -9.02 -13.09
N ASN A 26 4.82 -10.01 -13.84
CA ASN A 26 3.77 -9.85 -14.83
C ASN A 26 2.59 -10.79 -14.55
N PHE A 27 1.41 -10.38 -15.02
CA PHE A 27 0.19 -11.16 -15.00
C PHE A 27 -0.78 -10.67 -16.06
N SER A 28 -1.66 -11.57 -16.49
CA SER A 28 -2.76 -11.27 -17.39
C SER A 28 -4.05 -11.09 -16.60
N SER A 29 -4.99 -10.31 -17.13
CA SER A 29 -6.36 -10.26 -16.59
C SER A 29 -7.04 -11.62 -16.69
N LEU A 30 -6.63 -12.46 -17.66
CA LEU A 30 -7.13 -13.81 -17.85
C LEU A 30 -6.61 -14.80 -16.81
N ASP A 31 -5.57 -14.45 -16.03
CA ASP A 31 -5.03 -15.33 -14.99
C ASP A 31 -6.00 -15.54 -13.82
N PHE A 32 -7.13 -14.80 -13.77
CA PHE A 32 -8.13 -14.90 -12.70
C PHE A 32 -9.40 -15.65 -13.13
N ILE A 33 -9.42 -16.19 -14.34
CA ILE A 33 -10.58 -16.87 -14.92
C ILE A 33 -10.27 -18.37 -14.91
N ASP A 34 -11.12 -19.15 -14.24
CA ASP A 34 -10.99 -20.61 -14.27
C ASP A 34 -11.44 -21.13 -15.64
N LYS A 35 -10.50 -21.72 -16.40
CA LYS A 35 -10.75 -22.22 -17.75
C LYS A 35 -11.50 -23.55 -17.77
N ASN A 36 -11.64 -24.20 -16.62
CA ASN A 36 -12.19 -25.55 -16.51
C ASN A 36 -13.61 -25.59 -15.92
N VAL A 37 -14.20 -24.43 -15.59
CA VAL A 37 -15.49 -24.35 -14.92
C VAL A 37 -16.58 -24.02 -15.95
N GLU A 38 -17.40 -25.02 -16.30
CA GLU A 38 -18.59 -24.87 -17.14
C GLU A 38 -19.73 -24.07 -16.46
N THR A 39 -19.54 -23.59 -15.23
CA THR A 39 -20.62 -23.07 -14.35
C THR A 39 -20.49 -21.62 -13.89
N THR A 40 -19.65 -20.79 -14.49
CA THR A 40 -19.72 -19.33 -14.24
C THR A 40 -20.89 -18.71 -14.99
N ASP A 41 -21.60 -17.76 -14.35
CA ASP A 41 -22.58 -16.93 -15.04
C ASP A 41 -21.91 -16.31 -16.28
N ILE A 42 -22.63 -16.22 -17.40
CA ILE A 42 -22.13 -15.63 -18.66
C ILE A 42 -21.54 -14.23 -18.45
N PHE A 43 -21.97 -13.53 -17.38
CA PHE A 43 -21.46 -12.21 -17.01
C PHE A 43 -20.22 -12.24 -16.11
N ASP A 44 -19.94 -13.32 -15.40
CA ASP A 44 -18.79 -13.38 -14.47
C ASP A 44 -17.45 -13.25 -15.19
N THR A 45 -17.31 -13.92 -16.34
CA THR A 45 -16.08 -13.90 -17.13
C THR A 45 -15.71 -12.48 -17.60
N PRO A 46 -16.63 -11.71 -18.25
CA PRO A 46 -16.38 -10.29 -18.56
C PRO A 46 -16.06 -9.43 -17.33
N ILE A 47 -16.75 -9.64 -16.21
CA ILE A 47 -16.54 -8.83 -14.99
C ILE A 47 -15.18 -9.17 -14.35
N LEU A 48 -14.78 -10.44 -14.30
CA LEU A 48 -13.47 -10.88 -13.84
C LEU A 48 -12.35 -10.29 -14.71
N ASN A 49 -12.51 -10.35 -16.04
CA ASN A 49 -11.54 -9.75 -16.95
C ASN A 49 -11.41 -8.22 -16.73
N SER A 50 -12.53 -7.52 -16.53
CA SER A 50 -12.54 -6.08 -16.22
C SER A 50 -11.78 -5.77 -14.92
N ASN A 51 -12.05 -6.51 -13.84
CA ASN A 51 -11.32 -6.35 -12.58
C ASN A 51 -9.83 -6.71 -12.73
N GLY A 52 -9.49 -7.73 -13.52
CA GLY A 52 -8.11 -8.09 -13.84
C GLY A 52 -7.37 -6.97 -14.57
N LEU A 53 -8.00 -6.34 -15.56
CA LEU A 53 -7.44 -5.17 -16.27
C LEU A 53 -7.27 -3.97 -15.31
N GLN A 54 -8.25 -3.74 -14.44
CA GLN A 54 -8.17 -2.68 -13.43
C GLN A 54 -7.02 -2.90 -12.45
N LEU A 55 -6.80 -4.16 -12.04
CA LEU A 55 -5.67 -4.53 -11.19
C LEU A 55 -4.33 -4.28 -11.88
N ILE A 56 -4.20 -4.63 -13.17
CA ILE A 56 -2.99 -4.33 -13.97
C ILE A 56 -2.72 -2.82 -13.98
N GLN A 57 -3.75 -2.00 -14.22
CA GLN A 57 -3.59 -0.55 -14.23
C GLN A 57 -3.15 -0.01 -12.87
N ARG A 58 -3.77 -0.48 -11.78
CA ARG A 58 -3.38 -0.10 -10.42
C ARG A 58 -1.95 -0.49 -10.08
N VAL A 59 -1.49 -1.67 -10.50
CA VAL A 59 -0.09 -2.11 -10.32
C VAL A 59 0.88 -1.26 -11.12
N ARG A 60 0.51 -0.78 -12.33
CA ARG A 60 1.35 0.16 -13.10
C ARG A 60 1.51 1.49 -12.36
N SER A 61 0.40 2.09 -11.90
CA SER A 61 0.44 3.33 -11.11
C SER A 61 1.20 3.16 -9.80
N LEU A 62 1.11 1.98 -9.18
CA LEU A 62 1.89 1.62 -8.00
C LEU A 62 3.39 1.61 -8.29
N ASN A 63 3.81 1.05 -9.43
CA ASN A 63 5.21 1.02 -9.84
C ASN A 63 5.75 2.43 -10.14
N GLU A 64 4.98 3.28 -10.82
CA GLU A 64 5.35 4.69 -11.05
C GLU A 64 5.54 5.44 -9.72
N SER A 65 4.61 5.26 -8.78
CA SER A 65 4.69 5.87 -7.46
C SER A 65 5.88 5.35 -6.65
N TYR A 66 6.21 4.06 -6.80
CA TYR A 66 7.37 3.44 -6.17
C TYR A 66 8.68 4.02 -6.70
N ILE A 67 8.79 4.22 -8.02
CA ILE A 67 9.98 4.83 -8.63
C ILE A 67 10.21 6.23 -8.06
N LEU A 68 9.14 7.04 -7.97
CA LEU A 68 9.22 8.39 -7.44
C LEU A 68 9.57 8.39 -5.96
N LEU A 69 8.92 7.55 -5.14
CA LEU A 69 9.28 7.39 -3.71
C LEU A 69 10.77 7.04 -3.56
N ASN A 70 11.24 6.03 -4.30
CA ASN A 70 12.60 5.53 -4.22
C ASN A 70 13.60 6.63 -4.62
N PHE A 71 13.33 7.38 -5.70
CA PHE A 71 14.14 8.52 -6.09
C PHE A 71 14.30 9.54 -4.96
N TYR A 72 13.20 9.98 -4.33
CA TYR A 72 13.29 10.95 -3.22
C TYR A 72 13.92 10.36 -1.96
N TYR A 73 13.78 9.05 -1.74
CA TYR A 73 14.48 8.36 -0.66
C TYR A 73 16.00 8.35 -0.87
N GLU A 74 16.46 8.05 -2.08
CA GLU A 74 17.87 7.97 -2.44
C GLU A 74 18.58 9.34 -2.45
N LEU A 75 17.83 10.45 -2.60
CA LEU A 75 18.37 11.79 -2.40
C LEU A 75 18.79 12.10 -0.95
N GLY A 76 18.38 11.25 0.01
CA GLY A 76 18.77 11.34 1.41
C GLY A 76 17.81 12.19 2.25
N ILE A 77 17.30 11.58 3.32
CA ILE A 77 16.39 12.23 4.28
C ILE A 77 16.90 11.94 5.70
N PRO A 78 17.47 12.92 6.41
CA PRO A 78 18.02 12.72 7.75
C PRO A 78 16.94 12.90 8.84
N ASP A 79 15.87 12.09 8.78
CA ASP A 79 14.68 12.21 9.63
C ASP A 79 14.54 11.13 10.71
N GLU A 80 15.60 10.37 10.98
CA GLU A 80 15.58 9.34 12.01
C GLU A 80 15.28 9.94 13.40
N THR A 81 14.44 9.25 14.19
CA THR A 81 13.79 9.76 15.41
C THR A 81 14.75 10.18 16.51
N GLU A 82 15.94 9.58 16.59
CA GLU A 82 17.00 9.91 17.54
C GLU A 82 17.61 11.31 17.28
N GLN A 83 17.35 11.91 16.12
CA GLN A 83 17.94 13.18 15.69
C GLN A 83 16.99 14.38 15.84
N ARG A 84 16.08 14.37 16.83
CA ARG A 84 15.11 15.45 17.09
C ARG A 84 15.42 16.22 18.38
N LYS A 85 15.50 17.56 18.30
CA LYS A 85 15.81 18.45 19.45
C LYS A 85 14.56 18.90 20.19
N HIS A 86 13.49 19.13 19.44
CA HIS A 86 12.15 19.43 19.93
C HIS A 86 11.16 18.55 19.16
N LYS A 87 9.98 18.32 19.73
CA LYS A 87 8.95 17.42 19.19
C LYS A 87 8.54 17.75 17.74
N ASP A 88 8.90 18.94 17.24
CA ASP A 88 8.46 19.51 15.97
C ASP A 88 9.60 19.90 14.99
N LEU A 89 10.89 19.72 15.32
CA LEU A 89 12.02 20.16 14.47
C LEU A 89 13.09 19.07 14.25
N PHE A 90 13.48 18.89 12.98
CA PHE A 90 14.58 18.03 12.56
C PHE A 90 15.92 18.77 12.70
N ILE A 91 16.88 18.20 13.43
CA ILE A 91 18.17 18.85 13.73
C ILE A 91 19.02 19.00 12.48
N ASN A 92 19.04 17.97 11.64
CA ASN A 92 19.98 17.82 10.53
C ASN A 92 19.36 18.20 9.18
N PHE A 93 18.23 18.90 9.18
CA PHE A 93 17.58 19.33 7.95
C PHE A 93 18.18 20.63 7.41
N GLU A 94 18.69 20.57 6.19
CA GLU A 94 18.92 21.74 5.37
C GLU A 94 17.65 22.09 4.58
N ALA A 95 17.60 23.28 3.97
CA ALA A 95 16.44 23.74 3.20
C ALA A 95 16.00 22.74 2.10
N HIS A 96 16.94 22.02 1.50
CA HIS A 96 16.64 21.05 0.45
C HIS A 96 16.03 19.74 0.99
N HIS A 97 16.40 19.32 2.21
CA HIS A 97 15.83 18.13 2.87
C HIS A 97 14.32 18.28 3.08
N TYR A 98 13.81 19.49 3.37
CA TYR A 98 12.38 19.72 3.50
C TYR A 98 11.61 19.44 2.20
N SER A 99 12.12 19.92 1.07
CA SER A 99 11.47 19.70 -0.24
C SER A 99 11.53 18.23 -0.68
N ILE A 100 12.63 17.53 -0.37
CA ILE A 100 12.75 16.09 -0.62
C ILE A 100 11.75 15.32 0.26
N LYS A 101 11.70 15.63 1.56
CA LYS A 101 10.81 15.00 2.53
C LYS A 101 9.34 15.19 2.15
N GLU A 102 8.93 16.40 1.77
CA GLU A 102 7.58 16.68 1.31
C GLU A 102 7.17 15.77 0.14
N LYS A 103 8.07 15.57 -0.84
CA LYS A 103 7.79 14.70 -1.97
C LYS A 103 7.81 13.23 -1.61
N PHE A 104 8.77 12.79 -0.80
CA PHE A 104 8.78 11.43 -0.26
C PHE A 104 7.48 11.10 0.49
N ASP A 105 7.02 12.03 1.31
CA ASP A 105 5.77 11.91 2.09
C ASP A 105 4.55 11.82 1.19
N TYR A 106 4.46 12.70 0.20
CA TYR A 106 3.40 12.65 -0.80
C TYR A 106 3.33 11.28 -1.51
N TYR A 107 4.48 10.77 -1.99
CA TYR A 107 4.50 9.48 -2.68
C TYR A 107 4.31 8.29 -1.74
N THR A 108 4.64 8.43 -0.45
CA THR A 108 4.31 7.44 0.59
C THR A 108 2.80 7.28 0.72
N ASP A 109 2.07 8.39 0.81
CA ASP A 109 0.61 8.38 0.95
C ASP A 109 -0.07 7.80 -0.30
N VAL A 110 0.38 8.23 -1.48
CA VAL A 110 -0.09 7.71 -2.77
C VAL A 110 0.16 6.21 -2.90
N LEU A 111 1.32 5.72 -2.45
CA LEU A 111 1.65 4.29 -2.46
C LEU A 111 0.73 3.48 -1.56
N TYR A 112 0.55 3.87 -0.30
CA TYR A 112 -0.36 3.15 0.58
C TYR A 112 -1.78 3.11 -0.01
N PHE A 113 -2.27 4.24 -0.55
CA PHE A 113 -3.56 4.26 -1.22
C PHE A 113 -3.62 3.25 -2.38
N ASN A 114 -2.63 3.27 -3.29
CA ASN A 114 -2.60 2.40 -4.46
C ASN A 114 -2.47 0.91 -4.09
N ILE A 115 -1.69 0.56 -3.06
CA ILE A 115 -1.53 -0.82 -2.59
C ILE A 115 -2.86 -1.38 -2.08
N PHE A 116 -3.54 -0.65 -1.21
CA PHE A 116 -4.83 -1.10 -0.66
C PHE A 116 -5.92 -1.13 -1.74
N SER A 117 -5.88 -0.20 -2.71
CA SER A 117 -6.75 -0.25 -3.89
C SER A 117 -6.56 -1.55 -4.69
N CYS A 118 -5.34 -2.06 -4.81
CA CYS A 118 -5.07 -3.37 -5.43
C CYS A 118 -5.72 -4.52 -4.63
N TRP A 119 -5.58 -4.54 -3.30
CA TRP A 119 -6.24 -5.56 -2.47
C TRP A 119 -7.77 -5.51 -2.54
N GLU A 120 -8.36 -4.31 -2.60
CA GLU A 120 -9.82 -4.20 -2.81
C GLU A 120 -10.23 -4.80 -4.17
N THR A 121 -9.44 -4.58 -5.22
CA THR A 121 -9.66 -5.23 -6.53
C THR A 121 -9.62 -6.75 -6.43
N LEU A 122 -8.62 -7.28 -5.70
CA LEU A 122 -8.52 -8.71 -5.45
C LEU A 122 -9.72 -9.23 -4.64
N GLY A 123 -10.25 -8.42 -3.72
CA GLY A 123 -11.48 -8.70 -3.01
C GLY A 123 -12.68 -8.84 -3.96
N HIS A 124 -12.80 -7.96 -4.97
CA HIS A 124 -13.84 -8.06 -5.99
C HIS A 124 -13.69 -9.31 -6.85
N ILE A 125 -12.46 -9.65 -7.26
CA ILE A 125 -12.16 -10.87 -8.02
C ILE A 125 -12.60 -12.11 -7.21
N LEU A 126 -12.19 -12.20 -5.94
CA LEU A 126 -12.56 -13.30 -5.06
C LEU A 126 -14.07 -13.37 -4.78
N ASN A 127 -14.74 -12.22 -4.63
CA ASN A 127 -16.19 -12.15 -4.43
C ASN A 127 -16.95 -12.84 -5.56
N ILE A 128 -16.46 -12.70 -6.80
CA ILE A 128 -17.05 -13.32 -8.00
C ILE A 128 -16.61 -14.78 -8.12
N GLN A 129 -15.30 -15.06 -8.03
CA GLN A 129 -14.75 -16.42 -8.16
C GLN A 129 -15.40 -17.44 -7.19
N TYR A 130 -15.86 -16.99 -6.02
CA TYR A 130 -16.46 -17.84 -4.99
C TYR A 130 -17.95 -17.54 -4.75
N ASP A 131 -18.60 -16.77 -5.63
CA ASP A 131 -20.03 -16.39 -5.54
C ASP A 131 -20.45 -15.89 -4.13
N LEU A 132 -19.63 -15.07 -3.49
CA LEU A 132 -19.83 -14.64 -2.09
C LEU A 132 -20.96 -13.61 -1.94
N LYS A 133 -21.38 -12.96 -3.04
CA LYS A 133 -22.48 -11.98 -3.11
C LYS A 133 -22.35 -10.82 -2.10
N MET A 134 -21.13 -10.47 -1.70
CA MET A 134 -20.91 -9.36 -0.78
C MET A 134 -21.11 -8.02 -1.50
N LYS A 135 -22.02 -7.19 -0.97
CA LYS A 135 -22.33 -5.87 -1.54
C LYS A 135 -21.22 -4.83 -1.30
N ARG A 136 -20.62 -4.88 -0.11
CA ARG A 136 -19.47 -4.04 0.25
C ARG A 136 -18.26 -4.95 0.28
N VAL A 137 -17.40 -4.78 -0.71
CA VAL A 137 -16.16 -5.52 -0.80
C VAL A 137 -15.14 -4.84 0.10
N ASP A 138 -14.58 -5.62 1.01
CA ASP A 138 -13.41 -5.32 1.83
C ASP A 138 -12.55 -6.58 1.77
N PHE A 139 -11.29 -6.45 1.40
CA PHE A 139 -10.44 -7.63 1.16
C PHE A 139 -10.36 -8.55 2.39
N LYS A 140 -10.30 -8.01 3.62
CA LYS A 140 -10.23 -8.83 4.84
C LYS A 140 -11.54 -9.56 5.10
N ALA A 141 -12.67 -8.88 4.88
CA ALA A 141 -13.99 -9.48 5.04
C ALA A 141 -14.19 -10.62 4.04
N ILE A 142 -13.78 -10.42 2.78
CA ILE A 142 -13.78 -11.45 1.74
C ILE A 142 -12.94 -12.65 2.17
N VAL A 143 -11.70 -12.44 2.60
CA VAL A 143 -10.81 -13.52 3.06
C VAL A 143 -11.46 -14.34 4.19
N ARG A 144 -12.10 -13.68 5.17
CA ARG A 144 -12.79 -14.39 6.27
C ARG A 144 -13.96 -15.23 5.78
N SER A 145 -14.72 -14.75 4.79
CA SER A 145 -15.84 -15.50 4.22
C SER A 145 -15.41 -16.80 3.55
N LEU A 146 -14.15 -16.90 3.08
CA LEU A 146 -13.61 -18.11 2.46
C LEU A 146 -13.42 -19.27 3.44
N GLU A 147 -13.38 -19.04 4.75
CA GLU A 147 -13.13 -20.08 5.76
C GLU A 147 -14.05 -21.31 5.60
N LYS A 148 -15.32 -21.07 5.25
CA LYS A 148 -16.34 -22.10 5.08
C LYS A 148 -16.47 -22.65 3.65
N ILE A 149 -15.80 -22.04 2.67
CA ILE A 149 -15.98 -22.32 1.24
C ILE A 149 -14.72 -22.96 0.66
N ASP A 150 -13.56 -22.37 0.94
CA ASP A 150 -12.25 -22.87 0.55
C ASP A 150 -11.26 -22.59 1.69
N THR A 151 -11.11 -23.58 2.56
CA THR A 151 -10.23 -23.49 3.73
C THR A 151 -8.76 -23.33 3.33
N GLU A 152 -8.34 -23.89 2.20
CA GLU A 152 -6.94 -23.75 1.75
C GLU A 152 -6.65 -22.31 1.30
N MET A 153 -7.52 -21.75 0.47
CA MET A 153 -7.44 -20.34 0.05
C MET A 153 -7.51 -19.39 1.25
N PHE A 154 -8.44 -19.65 2.17
CA PHE A 154 -8.54 -18.92 3.43
C PHE A 154 -7.21 -18.95 4.19
N LEU A 155 -6.62 -20.12 4.45
CA LEU A 155 -5.37 -20.23 5.21
C LEU A 155 -4.20 -19.48 4.53
N LYS A 156 -4.12 -19.51 3.20
CA LYS A 156 -3.08 -18.80 2.45
C LYS A 156 -3.23 -17.28 2.56
N LEU A 157 -4.44 -16.74 2.35
CA LEU A 157 -4.69 -15.30 2.39
C LEU A 157 -4.81 -14.76 3.83
N ASN A 158 -5.29 -15.57 4.77
CA ASN A 158 -5.38 -15.20 6.18
C ASN A 158 -3.99 -14.98 6.79
N LYS A 159 -2.96 -15.70 6.30
CA LYS A 159 -1.56 -15.41 6.65
C LYS A 159 -1.13 -14.01 6.19
N ILE A 160 -1.57 -13.55 5.02
CA ILE A 160 -1.24 -12.21 4.50
C ILE A 160 -1.87 -11.12 5.36
N ILE A 161 -3.18 -11.18 5.61
CA ILE A 161 -3.88 -10.13 6.37
C ILE A 161 -3.49 -10.09 7.85
N ASN A 162 -2.88 -11.18 8.36
CA ASN A 162 -2.36 -11.27 9.71
C ASN A 162 -0.86 -10.97 9.84
N ASP A 163 -0.17 -10.79 8.71
CA ASP A 163 1.23 -10.40 8.68
C ASP A 163 1.43 -9.07 9.40
N VAL A 164 2.55 -8.93 10.12
CA VAL A 164 2.86 -7.73 10.90
C VAL A 164 2.99 -6.50 9.99
N GLU A 165 3.63 -6.65 8.83
CA GLU A 165 3.87 -5.57 7.89
C GLU A 165 2.56 -5.12 7.23
N PHE A 166 1.65 -6.07 6.96
CA PHE A 166 0.30 -5.77 6.48
C PHE A 166 -0.49 -4.97 7.52
N LYS A 167 -0.46 -5.41 8.79
CA LYS A 167 -1.18 -4.75 9.88
C LYS A 167 -0.69 -3.32 10.09
N GLU A 168 0.62 -3.12 10.07
CA GLU A 168 1.25 -1.79 10.16
C GLU A 168 0.86 -0.90 8.98
N ALA A 169 0.97 -1.39 7.74
CA ALA A 169 0.55 -0.64 6.56
C ALA A 169 -0.92 -0.23 6.61
N ASN A 170 -1.79 -1.13 7.11
CA ASN A 170 -3.20 -0.84 7.25
C ASN A 170 -3.47 0.22 8.33
N LYS A 171 -2.68 0.23 9.41
CA LYS A 171 -2.70 1.30 10.43
C LYS A 171 -2.26 2.63 9.79
N TYR A 172 -1.18 2.65 9.02
CA TYR A 172 -0.69 3.86 8.35
C TYR A 172 -1.70 4.41 7.35
N ARG A 173 -2.25 3.56 6.47
CA ARG A 173 -3.33 3.97 5.55
C ARG A 173 -4.50 4.62 6.29
N HIS A 174 -4.95 4.00 7.39
CA HIS A 174 -6.03 4.53 8.20
C HIS A 174 -5.68 5.88 8.85
N GLN A 175 -4.44 6.07 9.28
CA GLN A 175 -3.96 7.34 9.80
C GLN A 175 -3.94 8.43 8.72
N ILE A 176 -3.39 8.12 7.55
CA ILE A 176 -3.32 9.03 6.39
C ILE A 176 -4.71 9.49 5.95
N THR A 177 -5.69 8.59 5.91
CA THR A 177 -7.02 8.92 5.35
C THR A 177 -7.99 9.54 6.35
N HIS A 178 -7.83 9.29 7.65
CA HIS A 178 -8.85 9.63 8.65
C HIS A 178 -8.33 10.35 9.90
N ASN A 179 -7.02 10.47 10.07
CA ASN A 179 -6.44 11.06 11.28
C ASN A 179 -5.32 12.07 10.91
N GLN A 180 -4.31 12.18 11.77
CA GLN A 180 -3.11 12.95 11.51
C GLN A 180 -2.10 12.13 10.69
N LEU A 181 -1.38 12.81 9.80
CA LEU A 181 -0.37 12.22 8.94
C LEU A 181 0.79 11.65 9.78
N PRO A 182 1.10 10.35 9.68
CA PRO A 182 2.10 9.69 10.54
C PRO A 182 3.54 10.14 10.25
N ASN A 183 3.77 10.70 9.07
CA ASN A 183 5.05 11.22 8.58
C ASN A 183 5.29 12.69 8.94
N ILE A 184 4.43 13.29 9.78
CA ILE A 184 4.61 14.65 10.31
C ILE A 184 4.82 14.55 11.84
N PRO A 185 5.85 15.20 12.41
CA PRO A 185 5.93 15.37 13.86
C PRO A 185 4.71 16.12 14.41
N GLY A 186 4.20 15.71 15.57
CA GLY A 186 3.23 16.55 16.25
C GLY A 186 2.71 16.00 17.58
N LEU A 187 1.78 16.77 18.13
CA LEU A 187 0.95 16.37 19.27
C LEU A 187 -0.41 15.91 18.77
N VAL A 188 -0.80 14.70 19.19
CA VAL A 188 -2.16 14.17 19.02
C VAL A 188 -2.96 14.41 20.29
N ARG A 189 -4.20 14.87 20.12
CA ARG A 189 -5.21 14.90 21.19
C ARG A 189 -6.07 13.67 21.09
N THR A 190 -6.26 12.98 22.22
CA THR A 190 -7.18 11.84 22.33
C THR A 190 -8.23 12.17 23.37
N LEU A 191 -9.50 12.15 22.94
CA LEU A 191 -10.65 12.26 23.83
C LEU A 191 -11.08 10.86 24.27
N HIS A 192 -10.95 10.59 25.56
CA HIS A 192 -11.41 9.34 26.15
C HIS A 192 -12.92 9.34 26.31
N LYS A 193 -13.55 8.15 26.33
CA LYS A 193 -15.00 8.02 26.58
C LYS A 193 -15.45 8.62 27.92
N SER A 194 -14.53 8.83 28.85
CA SER A 194 -14.74 9.52 30.13
C SER A 194 -14.80 11.05 30.02
N GLY A 195 -14.60 11.64 28.84
CA GLY A 195 -14.52 13.09 28.63
C GLY A 195 -13.14 13.69 28.94
N VAL A 196 -12.17 12.88 29.38
CA VAL A 196 -10.79 13.32 29.61
C VAL A 196 -10.07 13.49 28.27
N GLU A 197 -9.44 14.64 28.07
CA GLU A 197 -8.55 14.90 26.93
C GLU A 197 -7.10 14.68 27.34
N THR A 198 -6.37 13.88 26.56
CA THR A 198 -4.93 13.67 26.76
C THR A 198 -4.16 14.10 25.52
N GLU A 199 -3.10 14.89 25.71
CA GLU A 199 -2.14 15.23 24.66
C GLU A 199 -0.95 14.24 24.72
N LYS A 200 -0.65 13.59 23.59
CA LYS A 200 0.48 12.69 23.47
C LYS A 200 1.33 13.09 22.27
N VAL A 201 2.63 12.85 22.35
CA VAL A 201 3.53 12.91 21.18
C VAL A 201 3.11 11.84 20.18
N GLN A 202 2.83 12.24 18.96
CA GLN A 202 2.52 11.32 17.88
C GLN A 202 3.73 10.41 17.61
N GLU A 203 3.45 9.13 17.38
CA GLU A 203 4.44 8.20 16.85
C GLU A 203 4.79 8.63 15.43
N TYR A 204 6.05 9.03 15.22
CA TYR A 204 6.54 9.51 13.94
C TYR A 204 7.05 8.36 13.08
N LEU A 205 6.50 8.22 11.88
CA LEU A 205 6.98 7.30 10.85
C LEU A 205 8.09 7.97 10.04
N CYS A 206 9.35 7.64 10.34
CA CYS A 206 10.49 8.13 9.56
C CYS A 206 10.57 7.49 8.17
N SER A 207 11.24 8.17 7.25
CA SER A 207 11.37 7.75 5.86
C SER A 207 11.92 6.34 5.69
N LYS A 208 12.92 5.96 6.51
CA LYS A 208 13.48 4.60 6.51
C LYS A 208 12.47 3.52 6.87
N ASN A 209 11.66 3.76 7.90
CA ASN A 209 10.64 2.80 8.34
C ASN A 209 9.50 2.70 7.33
N ALA A 210 9.05 3.83 6.78
CA ALA A 210 8.07 3.86 5.70
C ALA A 210 8.57 3.07 4.48
N PHE A 211 9.80 3.34 4.03
CA PHE A 211 10.38 2.68 2.86
C PHE A 211 10.53 1.17 3.07
N LYS A 212 10.97 0.74 4.26
CA LYS A 212 11.04 -0.68 4.62
C LYS A 212 9.67 -1.35 4.58
N ASN A 213 8.66 -0.77 5.23
CA ASN A 213 7.32 -1.34 5.26
C ASN A 213 6.72 -1.43 3.85
N ILE A 214 6.87 -0.37 3.03
CA ILE A 214 6.42 -0.35 1.63
C ILE A 214 6.99 -1.51 0.82
N ASN A 215 8.30 -1.78 0.94
CA ASN A 215 8.91 -2.92 0.26
C ASN A 215 8.33 -4.26 0.71
N SER A 216 8.13 -4.45 2.02
CA SER A 216 7.51 -5.65 2.57
C SER A 216 6.08 -5.86 2.05
N ILE A 217 5.25 -4.80 2.04
CA ILE A 217 3.85 -4.93 1.63
C ILE A 217 3.67 -5.13 0.13
N ILE A 218 4.60 -4.63 -0.70
CA ILE A 218 4.60 -4.94 -2.14
C ILE A 218 4.77 -6.44 -2.36
N GLU A 219 5.68 -7.09 -1.62
CA GLU A 219 5.86 -8.54 -1.71
C GLU A 219 4.62 -9.31 -1.24
N LEU A 220 3.95 -8.84 -0.18
CA LEU A 220 2.67 -9.41 0.26
C LEU A 220 1.57 -9.26 -0.80
N LEU A 221 1.50 -8.10 -1.49
CA LEU A 221 0.56 -7.89 -2.58
C LEU A 221 0.86 -8.84 -3.75
N LYS A 222 2.13 -8.95 -4.18
CA LYS A 222 2.55 -9.88 -5.24
C LYS A 222 2.16 -11.32 -4.89
N LYS A 223 2.43 -11.73 -3.65
CA LYS A 223 2.04 -13.06 -3.15
C LYS A 223 0.53 -13.26 -3.16
N SER A 224 -0.25 -12.24 -2.77
CA SER A 224 -1.73 -12.28 -2.83
C SER A 224 -2.22 -12.48 -4.26
N ILE A 225 -1.67 -11.73 -5.21
CA ILE A 225 -1.98 -11.87 -6.63
C ILE A 225 -1.69 -13.31 -7.09
N LEU A 226 -0.50 -13.85 -6.79
CA LEU A 226 -0.11 -15.22 -7.18
C LEU A 226 -1.01 -16.30 -6.56
N ILE A 227 -1.45 -16.12 -5.31
CA ILE A 227 -2.35 -17.06 -4.64
C ILE A 227 -3.73 -17.10 -5.32
N ILE A 228 -4.22 -15.98 -5.83
CA ILE A 228 -5.60 -15.82 -6.35
C ILE A 228 -5.73 -16.20 -7.84
N ARG A 229 -4.61 -16.24 -8.58
CA ARG A 229 -4.61 -16.71 -9.97
C ARG A 229 -5.10 -18.16 -10.06
N LYS A 230 -5.72 -18.49 -11.19
CA LYS A 230 -6.29 -19.80 -11.54
C LYS A 230 -5.43 -20.49 -12.60
#